data_AF-A0A962TK27-F1
#
_entry.id   AF-A0A962TK27-F1
#
_cell.length_a   1.000
_cell.length_b   1.000
_cell.length_c   1.000
_cell.angle_alpha   90.00
_cell.angle_beta   90.00
_cell.angle_gamma   90.00
#
_symmetry.space_group_name_H-M   'P 1'
#
loop_
_entity.id
_entity.type
_entity.pdbx_description
1 polymer ?
#
loop_
_entity_poly.entity_id
_entity_poly.type
_entity_poly.pdbx_seq_one_letter_code
_entity_poly.pdbx_strand_id
1 'polypeptide(L)'
;MDFKTTDLCDDFSDRLQVAEPIFGDYGGEIMFSGPIVTLKVFEDNSLVRSALEEPGDGRVLVVDGGASMRCALLGDQLAELAEENGWAGVVING
;
A
#
# COMPACT_ATOMS: atom_id res chain seq x y z
N MET A 1 -4.62 -10.18 -11.82
CA MET A 1 -3.83 -9.17 -12.55
C MET A 1 -3.12 -9.90 -13.67
N ASP A 2 -3.19 -9.38 -14.91
CA ASP A 2 -2.73 -10.11 -16.11
C ASP A 2 -1.40 -9.59 -16.69
N PHE A 3 -0.72 -8.71 -15.96
CA PHE A 3 0.58 -8.14 -16.34
C PHE A 3 1.55 -8.21 -15.16
N LYS A 4 2.86 -8.22 -15.45
CA LYS A 4 3.93 -8.12 -14.45
C LYS A 4 4.51 -6.72 -14.44
N THR A 5 5.16 -6.36 -13.33
CA THR A 5 5.92 -5.10 -13.25
C THR A 5 7.05 -5.04 -14.26
N THR A 6 7.64 -6.18 -14.64
CA THR A 6 8.63 -6.26 -15.74
C THR A 6 8.04 -5.86 -17.07
N ASP A 7 6.81 -6.28 -17.37
CA ASP A 7 6.14 -5.94 -18.63
C ASP A 7 5.88 -4.42 -18.70
N LEU A 8 5.53 -3.81 -17.57
CA LEU A 8 5.40 -2.35 -17.48
C LEU A 8 6.74 -1.63 -17.71
N CYS A 9 7.83 -2.14 -17.14
CA CYS A 9 9.17 -1.56 -17.35
C CYS A 9 9.57 -1.59 -18.83
N ASP A 10 9.27 -2.68 -19.53
CA ASP A 10 9.58 -2.82 -20.96
C ASP A 10 8.78 -1.81 -21.81
N ASP A 11 7.49 -1.64 -21.51
CA ASP A 11 6.57 -0.81 -22.32
C ASP A 11 6.59 0.68 -21.97
N PHE A 12 6.94 1.05 -20.72
CA PHE A 12 6.76 2.41 -20.19
C PHE A 12 7.98 2.96 -19.43
N SER A 13 9.19 2.47 -19.72
CA SER A 13 10.43 2.84 -19.00
C SER A 13 10.66 4.35 -18.81
N ASP A 14 10.19 5.20 -19.72
CA ASP A 14 10.33 6.66 -19.68
C ASP A 14 9.28 7.37 -18.81
N ARG A 15 8.26 6.63 -18.34
CA ARG A 15 7.09 7.14 -17.62
C ARG A 15 6.88 6.49 -16.26
N LEU A 16 7.81 5.64 -15.82
CA LEU A 16 7.73 4.91 -14.56
C LEU A 16 8.73 5.43 -13.53
N GLN A 17 8.36 5.26 -12.27
CA GLN A 17 9.27 5.37 -11.14
C GLN A 17 9.36 4.00 -10.48
N VAL A 18 10.58 3.54 -10.21
CA VAL A 18 10.83 2.24 -9.56
C VAL A 18 11.21 2.52 -8.11
N ALA A 19 10.46 1.96 -7.17
CA ALA A 19 10.77 2.07 -5.75
C ALA A 19 12.02 1.23 -5.40
N GLU A 20 12.74 1.64 -4.35
CA GLU A 20 13.82 0.81 -3.80
C GLU A 20 13.25 -0.51 -3.23
N PRO A 21 14.01 -1.62 -3.30
CA PRO A 21 13.54 -2.93 -2.85
C PRO A 21 13.64 -3.08 -1.33
N ILE A 22 12.95 -2.20 -0.59
CA ILE A 22 12.97 -2.12 0.87
C ILE A 22 11.76 -2.79 1.53
N PHE A 23 10.75 -3.17 0.74
CA PHE A 23 9.49 -3.70 1.24
C PHE A 23 9.53 -5.21 1.41
N GLY A 24 8.80 -5.70 2.43
CA GLY A 24 8.48 -7.11 2.60
C GLY A 24 7.03 -7.40 2.20
N ASP A 25 6.79 -8.59 1.67
CA ASP A 25 5.45 -9.07 1.33
C ASP A 25 4.81 -9.75 2.54
N TYR A 26 3.67 -9.22 3.00
CA TYR A 26 2.96 -9.74 4.19
C TYR A 26 1.53 -10.19 3.92
N GLY A 27 0.90 -9.73 2.83
CA GLY A 27 -0.47 -10.06 2.47
C GLY A 27 -0.62 -11.45 1.83
N GLY A 28 -1.86 -11.96 1.78
CA GLY A 28 -2.18 -13.19 1.04
C GLY A 28 -2.11 -12.99 -0.48
N GLU A 29 -2.40 -11.78 -0.95
CA GLU A 29 -2.24 -11.37 -2.35
C GLU A 29 -0.94 -10.58 -2.52
N ILE A 30 0.04 -11.17 -3.21
CA ILE A 30 1.37 -10.60 -3.42
C ILE A 30 1.47 -9.73 -4.70
N MET A 31 0.39 -9.61 -5.47
CA MET A 31 0.33 -8.79 -6.67
C MET A 31 -0.94 -7.93 -6.68
N PHE A 32 -0.78 -6.63 -6.55
CA PHE A 32 -1.88 -5.66 -6.58
C PHE A 32 -1.49 -4.37 -7.29
N SER A 33 -2.49 -3.63 -7.78
CA SER A 33 -2.30 -2.39 -8.51
C SER A 33 -3.55 -1.54 -8.40
N GLY A 34 -3.41 -0.21 -8.40
CA GLY A 34 -4.55 0.70 -8.34
C GLY A 34 -4.13 2.16 -8.25
N PRO A 35 -5.09 3.10 -8.32
CA PRO A 35 -4.81 4.51 -8.08
C PRO A 35 -4.27 4.73 -6.66
N ILE A 36 -3.24 5.57 -6.54
CA ILE A 36 -2.56 5.80 -5.25
C ILE A 36 -3.34 6.80 -4.40
N VAL A 37 -3.47 6.50 -3.11
CA VAL A 37 -3.84 7.44 -2.04
C VAL A 37 -2.68 7.50 -1.05
N THR A 38 -2.29 8.69 -0.61
CA THR A 38 -1.12 8.86 0.26
C THR A 38 -1.49 9.38 1.63
N LEU A 39 -0.83 8.84 2.66
CA LEU A 39 -0.82 9.41 4.01
C LEU A 39 0.61 9.59 4.49
N LYS A 40 0.85 10.67 5.23
CA LYS A 40 2.08 10.87 5.99
C LYS A 40 1.73 10.98 7.45
N VAL A 41 2.26 10.05 8.24
CA VAL A 41 1.99 9.92 9.68
C VAL A 41 3.32 9.65 10.41
N PHE A 42 3.28 9.67 11.74
CA PHE A 42 4.42 9.29 12.54
C PHE A 42 3.94 8.60 13.81
N GLU A 43 4.15 7.27 13.86
CA GLU A 43 3.86 6.43 15.03
C GLU A 43 2.41 6.44 15.53
N ASP A 44 1.50 6.87 14.67
CA ASP A 44 0.06 6.95 14.91
C ASP A 44 -0.66 6.44 13.66
N ASN A 45 -1.57 5.48 13.83
CA ASN A 45 -2.33 4.87 12.74
C ASN A 45 -3.80 5.32 12.71
N SER A 46 -4.18 6.37 13.44
CA SER A 46 -5.56 6.86 13.48
C SER A 46 -6.03 7.28 12.08
N LEU A 47 -5.18 8.00 11.34
CA LEU A 47 -5.48 8.39 9.95
C LEU A 47 -5.43 7.20 8.99
N VAL A 48 -4.60 6.19 9.25
CA VAL A 48 -4.56 4.95 8.45
C VAL A 48 -5.90 4.22 8.59
N ARG A 49 -6.40 4.07 9.83
CA ARG A 49 -7.72 3.50 10.09
C ARG A 49 -8.81 4.29 9.37
N SER A 50 -8.88 5.62 9.56
CA SER A 50 -9.92 6.44 8.93
C SER A 50 -9.92 6.35 7.41
N ALA A 51 -8.75 6.27 6.77
CA ALA A 51 -8.68 6.07 5.33
C ALA A 51 -9.19 4.68 4.91
N LEU A 52 -8.84 3.63 5.65
CA LEU A 52 -9.28 2.26 5.34
C LEU A 52 -10.77 2.02 5.59
N GLU A 53 -11.43 2.88 6.38
CA GLU A 53 -12.90 2.89 6.55
C GLU A 53 -13.64 3.47 5.33
N GLU A 54 -12.96 4.22 4.46
CA GLU A 54 -13.55 4.72 3.22
C GLU A 54 -13.60 3.62 2.14
N PRO A 55 -14.56 3.69 1.19
CA PRO A 55 -14.58 2.79 0.03
C PRO A 55 -13.24 2.80 -0.70
N GLY A 56 -12.59 1.64 -0.80
CA GLY A 56 -11.29 1.48 -1.41
C GLY A 56 -11.34 1.68 -2.92
N ASP A 57 -12.41 1.23 -3.59
CA ASP A 57 -12.59 1.33 -5.06
C ASP A 57 -11.37 0.83 -5.86
N GLY A 58 -10.68 -0.20 -5.35
CA GLY A 58 -9.47 -0.74 -5.96
C GLY A 58 -8.25 0.20 -5.89
N ARG A 59 -8.28 1.21 -5.01
CA ARG A 59 -7.13 2.09 -4.73
C ARG A 59 -6.06 1.37 -3.90
N VAL A 60 -4.84 1.91 -3.94
CA VAL A 60 -3.70 1.47 -3.12
C VAL A 60 -3.35 2.57 -2.13
N LEU A 61 -3.37 2.24 -0.84
CA LEU A 61 -2.95 3.17 0.21
C LEU A 61 -1.44 3.10 0.40
N VAL A 62 -0.75 4.24 0.26
CA VAL A 62 0.69 4.37 0.48
C VAL A 62 0.91 5.25 1.72
N VAL A 63 1.47 4.67 2.77
CA VAL A 63 1.69 5.32 4.06
C VAL A 63 3.18 5.58 4.28
N ASP A 64 3.55 6.85 4.39
CA ASP A 64 4.85 7.26 4.90
C ASP A 64 4.78 7.41 6.42
N GLY A 65 5.30 6.40 7.14
CA GLY A 65 5.43 6.37 8.60
C GLY A 65 6.74 6.94 9.13
N GLY A 66 7.58 7.52 8.25
CA GLY A 66 8.93 7.95 8.60
C GLY A 66 9.92 6.81 8.83
N ALA A 67 9.64 5.61 8.31
CA ALA A 67 10.47 4.40 8.48
C ALA A 67 10.72 4.01 9.94
N SER A 68 9.80 4.34 10.86
CA SER A 68 9.94 4.02 12.27
C SER A 68 9.62 2.55 12.55
N MET A 69 10.62 1.78 12.97
CA MET A 69 10.44 0.39 13.40
C MET A 69 9.95 0.25 14.86
N ARG A 70 9.50 1.33 15.50
CA ARG A 70 9.15 1.33 16.93
C ARG A 70 7.72 0.88 17.21
N CYS A 71 6.81 1.03 16.25
CA CYS A 71 5.43 0.60 16.36
C CYS A 71 4.85 0.22 15.00
N ALA A 72 3.85 -0.66 14.99
CA ALA A 72 3.17 -1.06 13.78
C ALA A 72 2.13 -0.01 13.37
N LEU A 73 2.10 0.36 12.08
CA LEU A 73 1.06 1.21 11.50
C LEU A 73 -0.13 0.42 10.96
N LEU A 74 0.04 -0.87 10.72
CA LEU A 74 -1.00 -1.78 10.25
C LEU A 74 -0.85 -3.15 10.91
N GLY A 75 -1.98 -3.72 11.31
CA GLY A 75 -2.11 -5.07 11.86
C GLY A 75 -3.29 -5.78 11.21
N ASP A 76 -3.61 -6.98 11.71
CA ASP A 76 -4.68 -7.84 11.21
C ASP A 76 -6.04 -7.14 11.06
N GLN A 77 -6.51 -6.44 12.08
CA GLN A 77 -7.82 -5.76 12.05
C GLN A 77 -7.90 -4.66 10.98
N LEU A 78 -6.79 -3.96 10.73
CA LEU A 78 -6.75 -2.93 9.68
C LEU A 78 -6.60 -3.56 8.29
N ALA A 79 -5.90 -4.69 8.19
CA ALA A 79 -5.81 -5.45 6.94
C ALA A 79 -7.18 -6.01 6.53
N GLU A 80 -7.92 -6.61 7.48
CA GLU A 80 -9.29 -7.10 7.27
C GLU A 80 -10.22 -5.95 6.84
N LEU A 81 -10.15 -4.81 7.52
CA LEU A 81 -10.91 -3.61 7.15
C LEU A 81 -10.60 -3.12 5.73
N ALA A 82 -9.33 -3.16 5.31
CA ALA A 82 -8.93 -2.77 3.96
C ALA A 82 -9.54 -3.72 2.91
N GLU A 83 -9.50 -5.02 3.16
CA GLU A 83 -10.12 -6.04 2.31
C GLU A 83 -11.63 -5.85 2.20
N GLU A 84 -12.32 -5.72 3.34
CA GLU A 84 -13.77 -5.51 3.41
C GLU A 84 -14.23 -4.26 2.65
N ASN A 85 -13.46 -3.18 2.70
CA ASN A 85 -13.75 -1.94 1.99
C ASN A 85 -13.23 -1.92 0.54
N GLY A 86 -12.65 -3.01 0.04
CA GLY A 86 -12.28 -3.13 -1.38
C GLY A 86 -11.03 -2.34 -1.76
N TRP A 87 -10.08 -2.17 -0.84
CA TRP A 87 -8.74 -1.68 -1.17
C TRP A 87 -7.96 -2.74 -1.94
N ALA A 88 -7.21 -2.33 -2.96
CA ALA A 88 -6.39 -3.25 -3.74
C ALA A 88 -5.13 -3.67 -2.97
N GLY A 89 -4.61 -2.81 -2.10
CA GLY A 89 -3.44 -3.10 -1.27
C GLY A 89 -2.97 -1.91 -0.46
N VAL A 90 -2.00 -2.16 0.43
CA VAL A 90 -1.39 -1.14 1.29
C VAL A 90 0.13 -1.28 1.23
N VAL A 91 0.83 -0.17 1.07
CA VAL A 91 2.30 -0.06 1.12
C VAL A 91 2.68 0.84 2.29
N ILE A 92 3.55 0.37 3.18
CA ILE A 92 3.95 1.10 4.40
C ILE A 92 5.46 1.28 4.42
N ASN A 93 5.90 2.52 4.59
CA ASN A 93 7.27 2.86 4.97
C ASN A 93 7.34 3.08 6.49
N GLY A 94 7.51 2.00 7.25
CA GLY A 94 7.48 1.98 8.72
C GLY A 94 7.47 0.56 9.28
#